data_AF-A0A4Q5UZY3-F1
#
_entry.id   AF-A0A4Q5UZY3-F1
#
_cell.length_a   1.000
_cell.length_b   1.000
_cell.length_c   1.000
_cell.angle_alpha   90.00
_cell.angle_beta   90.00
_cell.angle_gamma   90.00
#
_symmetry.space_group_name_H-M   'P 1'
#
loop_
_entity.id
_entity.type
_entity.pdbx_description
1 polymer ?
#
loop_
_entity_poly.entity_id
_entity_poly.type
_entity_poly.pdbx_seq_one_letter_code
_entity_poly.pdbx_strand_id
1 'polypeptide(L)'
;MKLLFLATLFFISGKGFSQVGIGTNTPNNAAVLDISATDKGLLIPRVALVDPNLASPLSAHVAGMLVYNTNTNGKVTPGFYMNNGTSWIGLSTAISKIDSLNEAVNAGTVIKRAVFIAGQSNTHFGYGNSQNFPDITGKKLSQLGRGASNLQVLPLTFYGTAQHTVQNDKISFGTIFLSRYYDSLQLKYPGRKIELLLVPCGAASSGWNDSQYPGNSWRTDELYFKDLTERIKWVMNNGYQIDAVLWHQGETDALGNTYNYNDLLRNFIQSIRDFAGNDKLPFITGELLQSWVASNAPNSVNMQNNIDQLGNEIPYTYTVSSNGLSSFDPIHFDADAHVELGKRYLNALPLAKLNSNPLGYIAVTPGQYLVLNHNGSATFSTIFQAIRNGSSESDNLYSRLGDIWKYKNADGYYHFKLEIVNGGSITGGIFEWKQKFNPFGLRENDFEDKAACIILANTINLDLNSPTSQGFKSLVYDSPANTASPTTLFHADNRTSNYYWFSIGLIQPFSGRIPIIESNNIVSQIKLYMIKQ
;
A
#
# COMPACT_ATOMS: atom_id res chain seq x y z
N MET A 1 -87.90 17.96 -18.21
CA MET A 1 -86.43 17.99 -18.33
C MET A 1 -85.71 19.12 -17.58
N LYS A 2 -86.40 20.01 -16.82
CA LYS A 2 -85.71 21.06 -16.03
C LYS A 2 -85.42 20.69 -14.56
N LEU A 3 -86.00 19.60 -14.04
CA LEU A 3 -85.74 19.13 -12.67
C LEU A 3 -84.60 18.10 -12.54
N LEU A 4 -84.06 17.58 -13.65
CA LEU A 4 -82.99 16.55 -13.59
C LEU A 4 -81.56 17.11 -13.65
N PHE A 5 -81.39 18.41 -13.92
CA PHE A 5 -80.05 19.01 -14.04
C PHE A 5 -79.54 19.64 -12.74
N LEU A 6 -80.42 19.85 -11.76
CA LEU A 6 -80.07 20.47 -10.47
C LEU A 6 -79.67 19.44 -9.40
N ALA A 7 -80.06 18.17 -9.56
CA ALA A 7 -79.75 17.10 -8.61
C ALA A 7 -78.35 16.48 -8.80
N THR A 8 -77.73 16.66 -9.97
CA THR A 8 -76.41 16.08 -10.30
C THR A 8 -75.22 16.96 -9.90
N LEU A 9 -75.46 18.21 -9.47
CA LEU A 9 -74.38 19.13 -9.08
C LEU A 9 -74.00 19.07 -7.59
N PHE A 10 -74.65 18.23 -6.78
CA PHE A 10 -74.45 18.21 -5.31
C PHE A 10 -73.59 17.05 -4.77
N PHE A 11 -72.95 16.25 -5.63
CA PHE A 11 -72.25 15.02 -5.21
C PHE A 11 -70.74 14.95 -5.52
N ILE A 12 -70.06 16.08 -5.75
CA ILE A 12 -68.59 16.09 -5.85
C ILE A 12 -68.01 16.95 -4.73
N SER A 13 -68.09 16.45 -3.50
CA SER A 13 -67.22 16.90 -2.41
C SER A 13 -66.05 15.93 -2.27
N GLY A 14 -65.09 16.02 -3.20
CA GLY A 14 -63.81 15.33 -3.07
C GLY A 14 -62.96 16.03 -2.01
N LYS A 15 -62.53 15.30 -0.97
CA LYS A 15 -61.51 15.82 -0.04
C LYS A 15 -60.15 15.76 -0.75
N GLY A 16 -59.70 16.89 -1.29
CA GLY A 16 -58.32 17.06 -1.71
C GLY A 16 -57.43 17.28 -0.49
N PHE A 17 -56.51 16.36 -0.21
CA PHE A 17 -55.39 16.65 0.70
C PHE A 17 -54.39 17.52 -0.06
N SER A 18 -54.29 18.80 0.27
CA SER A 18 -53.23 19.65 -0.28
C SER A 18 -52.05 19.65 0.69
N GLN A 19 -50.95 19.02 0.28
CA GLN A 19 -49.64 19.29 0.84
C GLN A 19 -49.27 20.77 0.65
N VAL A 20 -48.62 21.37 1.65
CA VAL A 20 -48.30 22.80 1.60
C VAL A 20 -46.93 22.97 0.95
N GLY A 21 -46.92 23.40 -0.31
CA GLY A 21 -45.71 23.87 -0.99
C GLY A 21 -45.59 25.38 -0.90
N ILE A 22 -44.42 25.89 -0.51
CA ILE A 22 -44.08 27.32 -0.61
C ILE A 22 -42.89 27.43 -1.56
N GLY A 23 -43.11 28.05 -2.73
CA GLY A 23 -42.08 28.19 -3.76
C GLY A 23 -41.83 26.91 -4.59
N THR A 24 -42.66 25.88 -4.45
CA THR A 24 -42.64 24.66 -5.30
C THR A 24 -44.06 24.20 -5.62
N ASN A 25 -44.27 23.75 -6.87
CA ASN A 25 -45.54 23.15 -7.33
C ASN A 25 -45.56 21.61 -7.20
N THR A 26 -44.42 21.02 -6.83
CA THR A 26 -44.26 19.59 -6.60
C THR A 26 -43.65 19.37 -5.22
N PRO A 27 -44.40 19.60 -4.12
CA PRO A 27 -43.91 19.32 -2.78
C PRO A 27 -43.52 17.85 -2.63
N ASN A 28 -42.47 17.58 -1.85
CA ASN A 28 -42.06 16.24 -1.47
C ASN A 28 -43.24 15.48 -0.82
N ASN A 29 -43.52 14.27 -1.31
CA ASN A 29 -44.66 13.46 -0.87
C ASN A 29 -44.57 13.00 0.60
N ALA A 30 -43.39 13.06 1.22
CA ALA A 30 -43.17 12.77 2.63
C ALA A 30 -43.26 14.02 3.51
N ALA A 31 -43.49 15.22 2.93
CA ALA A 31 -43.52 16.48 3.66
C ALA A 31 -44.94 17.03 3.78
N VAL A 32 -45.33 17.39 5.00
CA VAL A 32 -46.55 18.18 5.24
C VAL A 32 -46.36 19.64 4.80
N LEU A 33 -45.11 20.14 4.89
CA LEU A 33 -44.67 21.47 4.45
C LEU A 33 -43.33 21.35 3.71
N ASP A 34 -43.29 21.77 2.45
CA ASP A 34 -42.07 21.83 1.63
C ASP A 34 -41.83 23.28 1.18
N ILE A 35 -40.63 23.82 1.44
CA ILE A 35 -40.26 25.21 1.16
C ILE A 35 -39.04 25.22 0.25
N SER A 36 -39.20 25.76 -0.96
CA SER A 36 -38.12 25.88 -1.94
C SER A 36 -37.87 27.34 -2.31
N ALA A 37 -36.62 27.78 -2.18
CA ALA A 37 -36.14 29.08 -2.64
C ALA A 37 -34.62 29.00 -2.88
N THR A 38 -34.11 29.73 -3.86
CA THR A 38 -32.67 29.79 -4.15
C THR A 38 -31.96 30.94 -3.42
N ASP A 39 -32.73 31.91 -2.91
CA ASP A 39 -32.24 33.18 -2.37
C ASP A 39 -32.91 33.57 -1.03
N LYS A 40 -33.68 32.67 -0.40
CA LYS A 40 -34.39 32.92 0.87
C LYS A 40 -34.19 31.78 1.85
N GLY A 41 -34.36 32.07 3.14
CA GLY A 41 -34.31 31.08 4.23
C GLY A 41 -35.60 31.03 5.05
N LEU A 42 -35.69 30.07 5.96
CA LEU A 42 -36.81 29.91 6.89
C LEU A 42 -36.49 30.58 8.24
N LEU A 43 -37.32 31.55 8.64
CA LEU A 43 -37.26 32.14 9.98
C LEU A 43 -38.07 31.29 10.96
N ILE A 44 -37.40 30.43 11.72
CA ILE A 44 -37.99 29.64 12.80
C ILE A 44 -38.46 30.56 13.95
N PRO A 45 -39.54 30.22 14.68
CA PRO A 45 -40.01 31.00 15.82
C PRO A 45 -38.90 31.36 16.81
N ARG A 46 -38.78 32.67 17.08
CA ARG A 46 -37.82 33.23 18.03
C ARG A 46 -38.49 33.34 19.40
N VAL A 47 -37.97 32.63 20.39
CA VAL A 47 -38.54 32.56 21.74
C VAL A 47 -37.48 32.88 22.78
N ALA A 48 -37.86 33.48 23.90
CA ALA A 48 -36.95 33.73 25.01
C ALA A 48 -37.05 32.59 26.03
N LEU A 49 -36.19 31.57 25.90
CA LEU A 49 -36.11 30.48 26.88
C LEU A 49 -35.47 31.00 28.17
N VAL A 50 -35.86 30.40 29.31
CA VAL A 50 -35.32 30.78 30.63
C VAL A 50 -34.49 29.65 31.23
N ASP A 51 -35.00 28.43 31.16
CA ASP A 51 -34.34 27.22 31.66
C ASP A 51 -34.66 26.07 30.68
N PRO A 52 -33.66 25.25 30.28
CA PRO A 52 -33.90 24.11 29.42
C PRO A 52 -34.92 23.10 29.96
N ASN A 53 -35.09 23.02 31.29
CA ASN A 53 -35.98 22.07 31.95
C ASN A 53 -37.40 22.60 32.16
N LEU A 54 -37.68 23.84 31.74
CA LEU A 54 -39.01 24.42 31.79
C LEU A 54 -39.62 24.44 30.38
N ALA A 55 -40.90 24.11 30.29
CA ALA A 55 -41.65 24.18 29.03
C ALA A 55 -41.77 25.62 28.52
N SER A 56 -41.74 26.59 29.44
CA SER A 56 -41.88 28.02 29.16
C SER A 56 -40.94 28.48 28.04
N PRO A 57 -41.44 29.29 27.07
CA PRO A 57 -42.75 29.97 27.07
C PRO A 57 -43.93 29.13 26.58
N LEU A 58 -43.73 27.85 26.27
CA LEU A 58 -44.83 26.93 25.98
C LEU A 58 -45.48 26.43 27.27
N SER A 59 -46.74 26.00 27.18
CA SER A 59 -47.49 25.42 28.29
C SER A 59 -47.04 24.00 28.66
N ALA A 60 -46.40 23.27 27.73
CA ALA A 60 -45.87 21.93 27.91
C ALA A 60 -44.69 21.66 26.96
N HIS A 61 -43.85 20.69 27.31
CA HIS A 61 -42.82 20.18 26.40
C HIS A 61 -43.47 19.37 25.27
N VAL A 62 -43.03 19.60 24.03
CA VAL A 62 -43.54 18.90 22.84
C VAL A 62 -42.35 18.36 22.06
N ALA A 63 -42.22 17.03 21.99
CA ALA A 63 -41.10 16.40 21.30
C ALA A 63 -41.03 16.81 19.82
N GLY A 64 -39.83 17.10 19.33
CA GLY A 64 -39.58 17.53 17.95
C GLY A 64 -39.82 19.02 17.70
N MET A 65 -40.25 19.79 18.71
CA MET A 65 -40.44 21.25 18.56
C MET A 65 -39.08 21.94 18.38
N LEU A 66 -38.94 22.74 17.31
CA LEU A 66 -37.73 23.52 17.01
C LEU A 66 -38.00 25.02 17.18
N VAL A 67 -37.13 25.69 17.92
CA VAL A 67 -37.18 27.15 18.12
C VAL A 67 -35.79 27.76 18.06
N TYR A 68 -35.71 29.06 17.82
CA TYR A 68 -34.50 29.84 18.04
C TYR A 68 -34.61 30.60 19.37
N ASN A 69 -33.77 30.24 20.35
CA ASN A 69 -33.70 30.97 21.61
C ASN A 69 -33.00 32.32 21.41
N THR A 70 -33.59 33.39 21.94
CA THR A 70 -33.01 34.75 21.90
C THR A 70 -32.39 35.18 23.22
N ASN A 71 -32.62 34.44 24.31
CA ASN A 71 -32.17 34.84 25.64
C ASN A 71 -30.74 34.35 25.93
N THR A 72 -30.02 35.13 26.74
CA THR A 72 -28.70 34.75 27.27
C THR A 72 -28.78 34.78 28.79
N ASN A 73 -28.53 33.63 29.43
CA ASN A 73 -28.35 33.54 30.87
C ASN A 73 -27.40 32.38 31.21
N GLY A 74 -27.18 32.11 32.50
CA GLY A 74 -26.29 31.02 32.92
C GLY A 74 -26.77 29.60 32.58
N LYS A 75 -27.96 29.44 31.98
CA LYS A 75 -28.61 28.16 31.66
C LYS A 75 -28.93 27.99 30.17
N VAL A 76 -29.17 29.08 29.43
CA VAL A 76 -29.41 29.10 27.99
C VAL A 76 -28.59 30.18 27.32
N THR A 77 -28.15 29.89 26.09
CA THR A 77 -27.51 30.86 25.19
C THR A 77 -28.31 30.98 23.89
N PRO A 78 -28.19 32.09 23.15
CA PRO A 78 -28.89 32.26 21.88
C PRO A 78 -28.50 31.17 20.87
N GLY A 79 -29.48 30.63 20.15
CA GLY A 79 -29.24 29.54 19.19
C GLY A 79 -30.45 28.63 18.98
N PHE A 80 -30.29 27.57 18.18
CA PHE A 80 -31.35 26.61 17.94
C PHE A 80 -31.50 25.61 19.09
N TYR A 81 -32.75 25.41 19.53
CA TYR A 81 -33.12 24.42 20.54
C TYR A 81 -34.20 23.50 19.98
N MET A 82 -34.02 22.19 20.18
CA MET A 82 -35.06 21.19 19.97
C MET A 82 -35.59 20.69 21.30
N ASN A 83 -36.90 20.58 21.42
CA ASN A 83 -37.53 19.97 22.58
C ASN A 83 -37.61 18.45 22.37
N ASN A 84 -37.16 17.67 23.34
CA ASN A 84 -37.19 16.20 23.26
C ASN A 84 -38.45 15.57 23.91
N GLY A 85 -39.40 16.40 24.36
CA GLY A 85 -40.61 15.98 25.09
C GLY A 85 -40.49 16.15 26.61
N THR A 86 -39.30 16.43 27.14
CA THR A 86 -39.08 16.67 28.58
C THR A 86 -38.19 17.88 28.87
N SER A 87 -37.36 18.30 27.91
CA SER A 87 -36.47 19.45 28.03
C SER A 87 -36.11 20.05 26.66
N TRP A 88 -35.62 21.28 26.67
CA TRP A 88 -34.99 21.93 25.52
C TRP A 88 -33.52 21.53 25.42
N ILE A 89 -33.10 21.09 24.24
CA ILE A 89 -31.73 20.69 23.94
C ILE A 89 -31.13 21.70 22.97
N GLY A 90 -30.13 22.44 23.41
CA GLY A 90 -29.35 23.33 22.55
C GLY A 90 -28.51 22.51 21.56
N LEU A 91 -28.73 22.70 20.26
CA LEU A 91 -28.09 21.87 19.23
C LEU A 91 -26.57 22.06 19.17
N SER A 92 -26.10 23.29 19.34
CA SER A 92 -24.66 23.58 19.41
C SER A 92 -23.99 22.90 20.61
N THR A 93 -24.63 22.95 21.78
CA THR A 93 -24.12 22.30 22.99
C THR A 93 -24.09 20.77 22.85
N ALA A 94 -25.09 20.18 22.20
CA ALA A 94 -25.12 18.75 21.93
C ALA A 94 -23.97 18.31 21.00
N ILE A 95 -23.68 19.09 19.96
CA ILE A 95 -22.55 18.86 19.04
C ILE A 95 -21.21 18.94 19.80
N SER A 96 -20.98 20.00 20.58
CA SER A 96 -19.74 20.13 21.36
C SER A 96 -19.52 18.98 22.35
N LYS A 97 -20.61 18.45 22.95
CA LYS A 97 -20.51 17.30 23.86
C LYS A 97 -20.13 16.01 23.14
N ILE A 98 -20.60 15.82 21.90
CA ILE A 98 -20.20 14.67 21.06
C ILE A 98 -18.72 14.78 20.70
N ASP A 99 -18.23 15.97 20.34
CA ASP A 99 -16.81 16.19 20.02
C ASP A 99 -15.92 15.89 21.23
N SER A 100 -16.26 16.39 22.42
CA SER A 100 -15.52 16.10 23.65
C SER A 100 -15.54 14.61 24.04
N LEU A 101 -16.65 13.91 23.79
CA LEU A 101 -16.73 12.46 24.00
C LEU A 101 -15.85 11.70 23.01
N ASN A 102 -15.83 12.11 21.73
CA ASN A 102 -14.95 11.54 20.73
C ASN A 102 -13.47 11.75 21.09
N GLU A 103 -13.10 12.92 21.58
CA GLU A 103 -11.75 13.20 22.08
C GLU A 103 -11.38 12.31 23.27
N ALA A 104 -12.29 12.14 24.23
CA ALA A 104 -12.07 11.31 25.41
C ALA A 104 -11.95 9.80 25.09
N VAL A 105 -12.79 9.27 24.19
CA VAL A 105 -12.71 7.88 23.70
C VAL A 105 -11.38 7.64 22.99
N ASN A 106 -10.94 8.62 22.20
CA ASN A 106 -9.72 8.54 21.43
C ASN A 106 -8.44 8.71 22.27
N ALA A 107 -8.49 9.47 23.37
CA ALA A 107 -7.35 9.70 24.26
C ALA A 107 -6.74 8.41 24.84
N GLY A 108 -7.52 7.31 24.91
CA GLY A 108 -7.07 5.99 25.36
C GLY A 108 -6.30 5.17 24.31
N THR A 109 -6.47 5.44 23.02
CA THR A 109 -5.87 4.63 21.95
C THR A 109 -4.50 5.18 21.56
N VAL A 110 -3.43 4.43 21.88
CA VAL A 110 -2.06 4.74 21.45
C VAL A 110 -1.94 4.64 19.94
N ILE A 111 -1.41 5.68 19.31
CA ILE A 111 -1.08 5.69 17.88
C ILE A 111 0.26 4.99 17.69
N LYS A 112 0.23 3.74 17.25
CA LYS A 112 1.43 2.96 16.91
C LYS A 112 1.74 3.10 15.42
N ARG A 113 2.92 3.61 15.06
CA ARG A 113 3.39 3.72 13.67
C ARG A 113 4.80 3.16 13.50
N ALA A 114 5.05 2.57 12.34
CA ALA A 114 6.34 2.03 11.98
C ALA A 114 6.86 2.61 10.66
N VAL A 115 8.18 2.75 10.57
CA VAL A 115 8.88 3.23 9.38
C VAL A 115 10.03 2.27 9.10
N PHE A 116 10.07 1.73 7.89
CA PHE A 116 11.13 0.84 7.45
C PHE A 116 12.29 1.63 6.87
N ILE A 117 13.51 1.18 7.09
CA ILE A 117 14.73 1.72 6.46
C ILE A 117 15.56 0.57 5.88
N ALA A 118 15.67 0.53 4.55
CA ALA A 118 16.26 -0.55 3.77
C ALA A 118 17.15 -0.01 2.65
N GLY A 119 18.04 -0.85 2.12
CA GLY A 119 19.07 -0.45 1.16
C GLY A 119 20.46 -0.78 1.68
N GLN A 120 21.48 0.01 1.32
CA GLN A 120 22.88 -0.34 1.62
C GLN A 120 23.52 0.43 2.79
N SER A 121 24.86 0.52 2.84
CA SER A 121 25.61 1.10 3.98
C SER A 121 25.18 2.52 4.36
N ASN A 122 24.85 3.38 3.37
CA ASN A 122 24.35 4.74 3.62
C ASN A 122 22.99 4.78 4.35
N THR A 123 22.30 3.65 4.53
CA THR A 123 21.11 3.55 5.41
C THR A 123 21.44 3.30 6.89
N HIS A 124 22.68 2.90 7.18
CA HIS A 124 23.06 2.51 8.54
C HIS A 124 23.30 3.76 9.38
N PHE A 125 24.25 4.58 8.99
CA PHE A 125 24.70 5.76 9.74
C PHE A 125 25.66 6.62 8.89
N GLY A 126 25.81 7.88 9.30
CA GLY A 126 26.79 8.81 8.76
C GLY A 126 28.06 8.79 9.62
N TYR A 127 29.21 8.87 8.96
CA TYR A 127 30.50 8.82 9.64
C TYR A 127 30.91 10.18 10.24
N GLY A 128 31.82 10.16 11.21
CA GLY A 128 32.20 11.35 11.98
C GLY A 128 31.27 11.60 13.17
N ASN A 129 31.28 12.83 13.66
CA ASN A 129 30.47 13.29 14.80
C ASN A 129 29.69 14.53 14.39
N SER A 130 28.38 14.54 14.63
CA SER A 130 27.53 15.74 14.55
C SER A 130 26.85 15.95 15.89
N GLN A 131 26.64 17.21 16.28
CA GLN A 131 25.85 17.60 17.46
C GLN A 131 24.48 18.19 17.06
N ASN A 132 24.18 18.25 15.76
CA ASN A 132 23.02 18.94 15.21
C ASN A 132 21.78 18.05 15.11
N PHE A 133 21.42 17.33 16.18
CA PHE A 133 20.26 16.44 16.21
C PHE A 133 19.20 16.91 17.22
N PRO A 134 17.91 16.61 17.00
CA PRO A 134 16.83 17.06 17.89
C PRO A 134 16.94 16.46 19.30
N ASP A 135 16.20 16.96 20.28
CA ASP A 135 16.03 16.26 21.55
C ASP A 135 14.99 15.13 21.40
N ILE A 136 15.25 13.95 21.99
CA ILE A 136 14.31 12.82 22.05
C ILE A 136 13.79 12.55 23.45
N THR A 137 14.20 13.34 24.43
CA THR A 137 13.74 13.22 25.81
C THR A 137 12.22 13.29 25.86
N GLY A 138 11.60 12.28 26.49
CA GLY A 138 10.14 12.16 26.59
C GLY A 138 9.43 11.62 25.34
N LYS A 139 10.14 11.38 24.22
CA LYS A 139 9.54 10.75 23.03
C LYS A 139 9.58 9.21 23.17
N LYS A 140 8.45 8.55 22.89
CA LYS A 140 8.39 7.08 22.83
C LYS A 140 8.84 6.57 21.46
N LEU A 141 10.15 6.53 21.28
CA LEU A 141 10.79 6.02 20.06
C LEU A 141 11.48 4.69 20.34
N SER A 142 11.30 3.73 19.44
CA SER A 142 11.92 2.41 19.53
C SER A 142 12.43 1.98 18.16
N GLN A 143 13.27 0.94 18.14
CA GLN A 143 13.67 0.26 16.92
C GLN A 143 13.60 -1.26 17.10
N LEU A 144 13.36 -1.99 16.02
CA LEU A 144 13.53 -3.43 16.03
C LEU A 144 15.00 -3.81 15.95
N GLY A 145 15.44 -4.65 16.88
CA GLY A 145 16.73 -5.32 16.81
C GLY A 145 16.85 -6.24 15.59
N ARG A 146 18.08 -6.44 15.15
CA ARG A 146 18.48 -7.36 14.08
C ARG A 146 19.72 -8.12 14.52
N GLY A 147 20.02 -9.27 13.92
CA GLY A 147 21.11 -10.14 14.37
C GLY A 147 20.85 -10.75 15.75
N ALA A 148 21.73 -10.54 16.73
CA ALA A 148 21.61 -11.14 18.06
C ALA A 148 20.32 -10.74 18.82
N SER A 149 19.79 -9.55 18.55
CA SER A 149 18.55 -9.03 19.14
C SER A 149 17.38 -9.10 18.14
N ASN A 150 17.38 -10.04 17.19
CA ASN A 150 16.39 -10.08 16.12
C ASN A 150 14.95 -10.03 16.66
N LEU A 151 14.14 -9.13 16.09
CA LEU A 151 12.73 -8.86 16.45
C LEU A 151 12.49 -8.40 17.90
N GLN A 152 13.53 -8.12 18.68
CA GLN A 152 13.38 -7.49 19.99
C GLN A 152 13.13 -5.98 19.82
N VAL A 153 12.21 -5.42 20.60
CA VAL A 153 11.99 -3.96 20.63
C VAL A 153 13.05 -3.33 21.51
N LEU A 154 13.90 -2.51 20.91
CA LEU A 154 14.98 -1.78 21.59
C LEU A 154 14.60 -0.29 21.69
N PRO A 155 15.02 0.41 22.75
CA PRO A 155 14.88 1.86 22.80
C PRO A 155 15.64 2.49 21.61
N LEU A 156 15.06 3.52 21.01
CA LEU A 156 15.77 4.28 19.98
C LEU A 156 16.74 5.24 20.68
N THR A 157 18.02 5.11 20.35
CA THR A 157 19.05 6.11 20.62
C THR A 157 19.30 6.93 19.36
N PHE A 158 19.80 8.16 19.48
CA PHE A 158 20.24 8.90 18.28
C PHE A 158 21.37 8.21 17.55
N TYR A 159 22.19 7.51 18.33
CA TYR A 159 23.32 6.74 17.87
C TYR A 159 22.92 5.28 17.66
N GLY A 160 23.28 4.72 16.52
CA GLY A 160 23.07 3.30 16.20
C GLY A 160 21.66 2.95 15.78
N THR A 161 21.53 2.65 14.48
CA THR A 161 20.43 1.79 14.02
C THR A 161 20.83 0.34 14.21
N ALA A 162 19.89 -0.51 14.63
CA ALA A 162 20.09 -1.94 14.79
C ALA A 162 20.06 -2.67 13.43
N GLN A 163 20.91 -2.23 12.50
CA GLN A 163 21.12 -2.82 11.17
C GLN A 163 22.09 -4.00 11.24
N HIS A 164 22.45 -4.59 10.09
CA HIS A 164 23.50 -5.62 10.04
C HIS A 164 24.85 -5.10 10.56
N THR A 165 25.16 -3.82 10.30
CA THR A 165 26.34 -3.15 10.86
C THR A 165 25.88 -2.13 11.89
N VAL A 166 26.07 -2.43 13.17
CA VAL A 166 25.66 -1.55 14.27
C VAL A 166 26.82 -0.64 14.67
N GLN A 167 26.56 0.66 14.78
CA GLN A 167 27.50 1.63 15.34
C GLN A 167 26.80 2.47 16.42
N ASN A 168 27.14 2.21 17.68
CA ASN A 168 26.45 2.78 18.83
C ASN A 168 26.76 4.26 19.11
N ASP A 169 27.62 4.89 18.28
CA ASP A 169 28.04 6.29 18.39
C ASP A 169 27.77 7.10 17.09
N LYS A 170 27.08 6.52 16.09
CA LYS A 170 26.85 7.16 14.79
C LYS A 170 25.37 7.46 14.50
N ILE A 171 25.13 8.63 13.91
CA ILE A 171 23.79 9.15 13.61
C ILE A 171 23.26 8.53 12.32
N SER A 172 21.98 8.16 12.29
CA SER A 172 21.30 7.69 11.08
C SER A 172 20.25 8.69 10.63
N PHE A 173 20.09 8.87 9.32
CA PHE A 173 18.98 9.67 8.81
C PHE A 173 17.62 9.08 9.20
N GLY A 174 17.54 7.77 9.45
CA GLY A 174 16.33 7.09 9.94
C GLY A 174 15.95 7.50 11.37
N THR A 175 16.91 7.70 12.26
CA THR A 175 16.64 8.17 13.64
C THR A 175 16.20 9.63 13.63
N ILE A 176 16.82 10.46 12.80
CA ILE A 176 16.45 11.86 12.59
C ILE A 176 15.04 11.98 12.01
N PHE A 177 14.73 11.19 10.97
CA PHE A 177 13.40 11.10 10.38
C PHE A 177 12.37 10.76 11.44
N LEU A 178 12.59 9.68 12.21
CA LEU A 178 11.59 9.19 13.17
C LEU A 178 11.32 10.20 14.29
N SER A 179 12.38 10.85 14.81
CA SER A 179 12.24 11.87 15.85
C SER A 179 11.41 13.07 15.38
N ARG A 180 11.63 13.55 14.16
CA ARG A 180 10.87 14.66 13.58
C ARG A 180 9.46 14.24 13.14
N TYR A 181 9.29 12.99 12.74
CA TYR A 181 7.97 12.44 12.41
C TYR A 181 7.09 12.34 13.66
N TYR A 182 7.67 12.02 14.82
CA TYR A 182 6.97 12.07 16.11
C TYR A 182 6.36 13.45 16.35
N ASP A 183 7.15 14.51 16.16
CA ASP A 183 6.70 15.90 16.36
C ASP A 183 5.56 16.24 15.38
N SER A 184 5.68 15.81 14.13
CA SER A 184 4.65 16.00 13.10
C SER A 184 3.33 15.30 13.47
N LEU A 185 3.41 14.09 14.04
CA LEU A 185 2.23 13.37 14.48
C LEU A 185 1.63 13.92 15.78
N GLN A 186 2.46 14.43 16.70
CA GLN A 186 1.97 15.14 17.90
C GLN A 186 1.18 16.39 17.52
N LEU A 187 1.66 17.15 16.53
CA LEU A 187 0.93 18.29 15.99
C LEU A 187 -0.39 17.87 15.30
N LYS A 188 -0.37 16.77 14.55
CA LYS A 188 -1.57 16.25 13.86
C LYS A 188 -2.61 15.68 14.83
N TYR A 189 -2.16 15.11 15.95
CA TYR A 189 -2.98 14.39 16.92
C TYR A 189 -2.68 14.88 18.34
N PRO A 190 -3.03 16.15 18.66
CA PRO A 190 -2.68 16.74 19.95
C PRO A 190 -3.28 15.93 21.11
N GLY A 191 -2.48 15.74 22.17
CA GLY A 191 -2.88 15.00 23.37
C GLY A 191 -2.90 13.47 23.22
N ARG A 192 -2.62 12.92 22.03
CA ARG A 192 -2.57 11.47 21.81
C ARG A 192 -1.21 10.90 22.19
N LYS A 193 -1.23 9.71 22.81
CA LYS A 193 -0.02 8.90 23.01
C LYS A 193 0.42 8.35 21.67
N ILE A 194 1.69 8.53 21.33
CA ILE A 194 2.28 8.09 20.07
C ILE A 194 3.46 7.18 20.40
N GLU A 195 3.55 6.05 19.70
CA GLU A 195 4.66 5.12 19.77
C GLU A 195 5.18 4.88 18.35
N LEU A 196 6.44 5.25 18.13
CA LEU A 196 7.09 5.10 16.83
C LEU A 196 8.15 4.01 16.87
N LEU A 197 8.16 3.20 15.82
CA LEU A 197 9.09 2.11 15.63
C LEU A 197 9.88 2.31 14.33
N LEU A 198 11.20 2.47 14.43
CA LEU A 198 12.10 2.29 13.29
C LEU A 198 12.27 0.79 13.04
N VAL A 199 12.24 0.38 11.79
CA VAL A 199 12.46 -1.02 11.40
C VAL A 199 13.67 -1.08 10.47
N PRO A 200 14.87 -1.29 11.04
CA PRO A 200 16.10 -1.40 10.27
C PRO A 200 16.13 -2.71 9.47
N CYS A 201 16.36 -2.61 8.15
CA CYS A 201 16.56 -3.75 7.24
C CYS A 201 17.78 -3.59 6.29
N GLY A 202 18.50 -2.47 6.30
CA GLY A 202 19.63 -2.19 5.40
C GLY A 202 20.84 -3.12 5.58
N ALA A 203 21.54 -3.43 4.49
CA ALA A 203 22.66 -4.37 4.44
C ALA A 203 23.84 -3.80 3.62
N ALA A 204 25.05 -3.77 4.15
CA ALA A 204 26.18 -3.16 3.43
C ALA A 204 26.58 -3.97 2.18
N SER A 205 27.04 -3.29 1.14
CA SER A 205 27.47 -3.90 -0.13
C SER A 205 26.39 -4.71 -0.86
N SER A 206 25.12 -4.44 -0.58
CA SER A 206 23.98 -5.16 -1.14
C SER A 206 23.52 -4.59 -2.48
N GLY A 207 23.05 -5.46 -3.39
CA GLY A 207 22.45 -5.06 -4.67
C GLY A 207 21.40 -6.05 -5.16
N TRP A 208 21.14 -6.07 -6.47
CA TRP A 208 20.20 -7.06 -7.04
C TRP A 208 20.89 -8.34 -7.54
N ASN A 209 22.15 -8.25 -7.95
CA ASN A 209 22.86 -9.39 -8.52
C ASN A 209 23.67 -10.15 -7.46
N ASP A 210 23.36 -11.44 -7.28
CA ASP A 210 24.07 -12.34 -6.37
C ASP A 210 25.48 -12.71 -6.88
N SER A 211 25.76 -12.50 -8.18
CA SER A 211 27.06 -12.84 -8.78
C SER A 211 28.21 -11.96 -8.28
N GLN A 212 27.92 -10.83 -7.64
CA GLN A 212 28.96 -9.97 -7.07
C GLN A 212 29.32 -10.38 -5.64
N TYR A 213 28.35 -10.87 -4.84
CA TYR A 213 28.56 -11.40 -3.48
C TYR A 213 27.41 -12.38 -3.07
N PRO A 214 27.66 -13.70 -2.95
CA PRO A 214 26.64 -14.68 -2.59
C PRO A 214 25.93 -14.34 -1.26
N GLY A 215 24.60 -14.27 -1.28
CA GLY A 215 23.75 -14.01 -0.11
C GLY A 215 23.55 -12.53 0.26
N ASN A 216 23.95 -11.60 -0.60
CA ASN A 216 23.87 -10.15 -0.37
C ASN A 216 22.89 -9.44 -1.33
N SER A 217 21.73 -10.05 -1.59
CA SER A 217 20.79 -9.59 -2.62
C SER A 217 19.43 -9.16 -2.08
N TRP A 218 18.88 -8.10 -2.68
CA TRP A 218 17.53 -7.58 -2.46
C TRP A 218 16.46 -8.21 -3.35
N ARG A 219 16.81 -9.21 -4.19
CA ARG A 219 15.81 -9.95 -4.94
C ARG A 219 14.76 -10.50 -3.98
N THR A 220 13.53 -10.56 -4.48
CA THR A 220 12.36 -10.97 -3.71
C THR A 220 12.44 -12.42 -3.22
N ASP A 221 13.33 -13.24 -3.79
CA ASP A 221 13.57 -14.63 -3.43
C ASP A 221 14.80 -14.78 -2.53
N GLU A 222 15.41 -13.67 -2.10
CA GLU A 222 16.66 -13.70 -1.34
C GLU A 222 16.53 -13.22 0.11
N LEU A 223 17.61 -13.44 0.85
CA LEU A 223 17.67 -13.31 2.31
C LEU A 223 17.16 -11.96 2.84
N TYR A 224 17.52 -10.84 2.20
CA TYR A 224 17.14 -9.53 2.72
C TYR A 224 15.68 -9.17 2.49
N PHE A 225 15.11 -9.62 1.37
CA PHE A 225 13.68 -9.45 1.17
C PHE A 225 12.89 -10.33 2.16
N LYS A 226 13.37 -11.56 2.41
CA LYS A 226 12.78 -12.44 3.43
C LYS A 226 12.83 -11.80 4.83
N ASP A 227 13.99 -11.31 5.26
CA ASP A 227 14.13 -10.61 6.54
C ASP A 227 13.21 -9.38 6.62
N LEU A 228 13.10 -8.61 5.54
CA LEU A 228 12.20 -7.46 5.46
C LEU A 228 10.73 -7.88 5.62
N THR A 229 10.28 -8.93 4.95
CA THR A 229 8.87 -9.39 5.03
C THR A 229 8.53 -10.05 6.36
N GLU A 230 9.46 -10.77 6.99
CA GLU A 230 9.31 -11.26 8.38
C GLU A 230 9.10 -10.10 9.35
N ARG A 231 9.82 -8.99 9.14
CA ARG A 231 9.69 -7.78 9.96
C ARG A 231 8.37 -7.05 9.68
N ILE A 232 7.88 -7.01 8.44
CA ILE A 232 6.53 -6.52 8.12
C ILE A 232 5.48 -7.30 8.90
N LYS A 233 5.53 -8.64 8.82
CA LYS A 233 4.60 -9.53 9.53
C LYS A 233 4.63 -9.26 11.04
N TRP A 234 5.82 -9.15 11.63
CA TRP A 234 5.97 -8.83 13.06
C TRP A 234 5.34 -7.49 13.42
N VAL A 235 5.62 -6.44 12.63
CA VAL A 235 5.13 -5.07 12.87
C VAL A 235 3.61 -5.02 12.86
N MET A 236 3.00 -5.64 11.84
CA MET A 236 1.54 -5.70 11.71
C MET A 236 0.90 -6.52 12.84
N ASN A 237 1.48 -7.67 13.20
CA ASN A 237 1.00 -8.51 14.31
C ASN A 237 1.11 -7.83 15.69
N ASN A 238 1.99 -6.83 15.82
CA ASN A 238 2.14 -6.04 17.05
C ASN A 238 1.33 -4.71 17.04
N GLY A 239 0.42 -4.56 16.07
CA GLY A 239 -0.55 -3.48 16.01
C GLY A 239 0.01 -2.14 15.50
N TYR A 240 1.17 -2.15 14.85
CA TYR A 240 1.73 -0.96 14.22
C TYR A 240 1.18 -0.81 12.79
N GLN A 241 0.82 0.42 12.43
CA GLN A 241 0.60 0.79 11.03
C GLN A 241 1.93 1.21 10.39
N ILE A 242 2.24 0.66 9.23
CA ILE A 242 3.42 1.04 8.45
C ILE A 242 3.12 2.30 7.66
N ASP A 243 3.90 3.37 7.90
CA ASP A 243 3.64 4.69 7.31
C ASP A 243 4.56 5.04 6.14
N ALA A 244 5.76 4.45 6.07
CA ALA A 244 6.71 4.68 5.00
C ALA A 244 7.81 3.60 4.94
N VAL A 245 8.40 3.45 3.75
CA VAL A 245 9.67 2.76 3.52
C VAL A 245 10.68 3.79 3.04
N LEU A 246 11.80 3.89 3.73
CA LEU A 246 12.96 4.70 3.34
C LEU A 246 13.98 3.78 2.68
N TRP A 247 14.25 4.04 1.40
CA TRP A 247 15.20 3.30 0.59
C TRP A 247 16.41 4.15 0.27
N HIS A 248 17.61 3.58 0.36
CA HIS A 248 18.83 4.25 -0.08
C HIS A 248 19.84 3.21 -0.55
N GLN A 249 19.93 3.02 -1.87
CA GLN A 249 20.79 2.02 -2.49
C GLN A 249 20.98 2.31 -3.97
N GLY A 250 22.13 1.90 -4.51
CA GLY A 250 22.39 1.85 -5.95
C GLY A 250 23.88 1.72 -6.27
N GLU A 251 24.77 2.00 -5.32
CA GLU A 251 26.21 2.05 -5.57
C GLU A 251 26.77 0.68 -5.97
N THR A 252 26.33 -0.41 -5.32
CA THR A 252 26.74 -1.77 -5.71
C THR A 252 26.28 -2.11 -7.13
N ASP A 253 25.03 -1.80 -7.48
CA ASP A 253 24.46 -2.11 -8.80
C ASP A 253 25.03 -1.21 -9.92
N ALA A 254 25.45 0.01 -9.58
CA ALA A 254 26.19 0.87 -10.50
C ALA A 254 27.56 0.26 -10.83
N LEU A 255 28.30 -0.23 -9.83
CA LEU A 255 29.57 -0.92 -10.05
C LEU A 255 29.38 -2.26 -10.77
N GLY A 256 28.31 -2.98 -10.47
CA GLY A 256 27.93 -4.25 -11.10
C GLY A 256 27.27 -4.12 -12.48
N ASN A 257 26.98 -2.89 -12.92
CA ASN A 257 26.35 -2.58 -14.21
C ASN A 257 24.99 -3.30 -14.40
N THR A 258 24.13 -3.22 -13.39
CA THR A 258 22.80 -3.86 -13.40
C THR A 258 21.82 -3.11 -14.33
N TYR A 259 21.67 -3.61 -15.55
CA TYR A 259 20.83 -2.97 -16.59
C TYR A 259 19.32 -2.92 -16.30
N ASN A 260 18.80 -3.79 -15.45
CA ASN A 260 17.35 -3.92 -15.18
C ASN A 260 16.94 -3.39 -13.79
N TYR A 261 17.71 -2.44 -13.23
CA TYR A 261 17.52 -1.91 -11.88
C TYR A 261 16.06 -1.48 -11.61
N ASN A 262 15.46 -0.68 -12.52
CA ASN A 262 14.11 -0.15 -12.32
C ASN A 262 13.04 -1.25 -12.33
N ASP A 263 13.15 -2.27 -13.18
CA ASP A 263 12.18 -3.37 -13.21
C ASP A 263 12.23 -4.21 -11.93
N LEU A 264 13.43 -4.44 -11.39
CA LEU A 264 13.63 -5.15 -10.12
C LEU A 264 13.07 -4.33 -8.95
N LEU A 265 13.38 -3.05 -8.91
CA LEU A 265 12.93 -2.16 -7.85
C LEU A 265 11.40 -1.96 -7.87
N ARG A 266 10.76 -1.88 -9.05
CA ARG A 266 9.29 -1.87 -9.17
C ARG A 266 8.66 -3.11 -8.55
N ASN A 267 9.20 -4.28 -8.87
CA ASN A 267 8.73 -5.54 -8.30
C ASN A 267 8.95 -5.61 -6.79
N PHE A 268 10.09 -5.15 -6.31
CA PHE A 268 10.40 -5.04 -4.88
C PHE A 268 9.42 -4.11 -4.15
N ILE A 269 9.19 -2.90 -4.66
CA ILE A 269 8.26 -1.92 -4.07
C ILE A 269 6.85 -2.51 -4.00
N GLN A 270 6.36 -3.11 -5.08
CA GLN A 270 5.03 -3.69 -5.09
C GLN A 270 4.92 -4.88 -4.13
N SER A 271 5.94 -5.72 -4.04
CA SER A 271 5.93 -6.86 -3.11
C SER A 271 5.87 -6.37 -1.66
N ILE A 272 6.60 -5.32 -1.29
CA ILE A 272 6.49 -4.71 0.05
C ILE A 272 5.06 -4.22 0.32
N ARG A 273 4.42 -3.56 -0.65
CA ARG A 273 3.03 -3.10 -0.54
C ARG A 273 2.04 -4.22 -0.34
N ASP A 274 2.24 -5.34 -1.05
CA ASP A 274 1.43 -6.55 -0.93
C ASP A 274 1.53 -7.13 0.49
N PHE A 275 2.76 -7.28 1.01
CA PHE A 275 2.99 -7.76 2.39
C PHE A 275 2.48 -6.79 3.46
N ALA A 276 2.57 -5.48 3.22
CA ALA A 276 2.04 -4.47 4.14
C ALA A 276 0.51 -4.33 4.06
N GLY A 277 -0.15 -4.95 3.07
CA GLY A 277 -1.58 -4.76 2.81
C GLY A 277 -1.93 -3.31 2.44
N ASN A 278 -1.01 -2.57 1.84
CA ASN A 278 -1.15 -1.14 1.56
C ASN A 278 -0.52 -0.77 0.21
N ASP A 279 -1.31 -0.82 -0.86
CA ASP A 279 -0.89 -0.45 -2.22
C ASP A 279 -0.50 1.04 -2.36
N LYS A 280 -0.85 1.87 -1.36
CA LYS A 280 -0.52 3.29 -1.30
C LYS A 280 0.62 3.60 -0.33
N LEU A 281 1.34 2.57 0.15
CA LEU A 281 2.45 2.76 1.07
C LEU A 281 3.53 3.65 0.43
N PRO A 282 3.86 4.80 1.03
CA PRO A 282 4.91 5.68 0.54
C PRO A 282 6.26 4.97 0.53
N PHE A 283 6.93 5.03 -0.62
CA PHE A 283 8.29 4.53 -0.80
C PHE A 283 9.20 5.68 -1.22
N ILE A 284 10.10 6.08 -0.34
CA ILE A 284 10.95 7.26 -0.52
C ILE A 284 12.36 6.77 -0.76
N THR A 285 12.94 7.12 -1.90
CA THR A 285 14.32 6.78 -2.26
C THR A 285 15.23 8.01 -2.11
N GLY A 286 16.55 7.82 -2.01
CA GLY A 286 17.52 8.92 -1.98
C GLY A 286 18.51 8.82 -3.13
N GLU A 287 18.93 9.97 -3.64
CA GLU A 287 20.04 10.08 -4.59
C GLU A 287 21.35 9.59 -3.97
N LEU A 288 22.24 9.06 -4.81
CA LEU A 288 23.58 8.65 -4.40
C LEU A 288 24.45 9.88 -4.10
N LEU A 289 25.57 9.69 -3.41
CA LEU A 289 26.51 10.78 -3.14
C LEU A 289 27.03 11.38 -4.46
N GLN A 290 26.81 12.68 -4.69
CA GLN A 290 27.10 13.35 -5.97
C GLN A 290 28.59 13.28 -6.37
N SER A 291 29.50 13.42 -5.41
CA SER A 291 30.95 13.28 -5.65
C SER A 291 31.34 11.86 -6.08
N TRP A 292 30.70 10.84 -5.49
CA TRP A 292 30.87 9.45 -5.89
C TRP A 292 30.32 9.19 -7.29
N VAL A 293 29.13 9.73 -7.59
CA VAL A 293 28.52 9.62 -8.92
C VAL A 293 29.45 10.21 -9.99
N ALA A 294 29.97 11.42 -9.77
CA ALA A 294 30.90 12.04 -10.71
C ALA A 294 32.19 11.23 -10.92
N SER A 295 32.71 10.61 -9.85
CA SER A 295 33.98 9.87 -9.90
C SER A 295 33.89 8.47 -10.52
N ASN A 296 32.67 7.90 -10.62
CA ASN A 296 32.44 6.52 -11.09
C ASN A 296 31.59 6.45 -12.38
N ALA A 297 31.54 7.56 -13.11
CA ALA A 297 30.85 7.63 -14.40
C ALA A 297 31.45 6.66 -15.43
N PRO A 298 30.67 6.13 -16.39
CA PRO A 298 29.28 6.48 -16.67
C PRO A 298 28.24 5.66 -15.89
N ASN A 299 28.61 4.54 -15.28
CA ASN A 299 27.63 3.60 -14.72
C ASN A 299 26.87 4.18 -13.51
N SER A 300 27.58 4.93 -12.65
CA SER A 300 26.95 5.64 -11.53
C SER A 300 25.98 6.74 -11.99
N VAL A 301 26.28 7.43 -13.09
CA VAL A 301 25.39 8.45 -13.68
C VAL A 301 24.12 7.78 -14.22
N ASN A 302 24.25 6.65 -14.91
CA ASN A 302 23.10 5.87 -15.36
C ASN A 302 22.24 5.39 -14.18
N MET A 303 22.87 4.94 -13.09
CA MET A 303 22.17 4.54 -11.88
C MET A 303 21.46 5.72 -11.20
N GLN A 304 22.11 6.87 -11.10
CA GLN A 304 21.50 8.09 -10.56
C GLN A 304 20.26 8.49 -11.38
N ASN A 305 20.38 8.50 -12.71
CA ASN A 305 19.26 8.77 -13.61
C ASN A 305 18.10 7.78 -13.38
N ASN A 306 18.40 6.49 -13.20
CA ASN A 306 17.39 5.48 -12.87
C ASN A 306 16.66 5.80 -11.56
N ILE A 307 17.39 6.18 -10.50
CA ILE A 307 16.85 6.58 -9.21
C ILE A 307 15.97 7.83 -9.31
N ASP A 308 16.38 8.81 -10.12
CA ASP A 308 15.66 10.07 -10.30
C ASP A 308 14.30 9.89 -11.01
N GLN A 309 14.19 8.88 -11.88
CA GLN A 309 12.94 8.60 -12.60
C GLN A 309 11.90 7.85 -11.77
N LEU A 310 12.25 7.28 -10.61
CA LEU A 310 11.32 6.45 -9.83
C LEU A 310 10.03 7.21 -9.46
N GLY A 311 10.19 8.45 -9.00
CA GLY A 311 9.06 9.35 -8.70
C GLY A 311 8.16 9.65 -9.90
N ASN A 312 8.66 9.51 -11.13
CA ASN A 312 7.88 9.74 -12.35
C ASN A 312 7.18 8.48 -12.85
N GLU A 313 7.56 7.29 -12.39
CA GLU A 313 7.09 6.02 -12.95
C GLU A 313 6.21 5.21 -11.99
N ILE A 314 6.43 5.35 -10.68
CA ILE A 314 5.79 4.51 -9.67
C ILE A 314 4.95 5.40 -8.74
N PRO A 315 3.61 5.18 -8.69
CA PRO A 315 2.75 5.89 -7.75
C PRO A 315 3.22 5.74 -6.30
N TYR A 316 2.97 6.76 -5.50
CA TYR A 316 3.32 6.87 -4.09
C TYR A 316 4.82 6.77 -3.80
N THR A 317 5.65 7.27 -4.72
CA THR A 317 7.10 7.32 -4.57
C THR A 317 7.66 8.73 -4.71
N TYR A 318 8.85 8.98 -4.15
CA TYR A 318 9.56 10.25 -4.28
C TYR A 318 11.07 10.05 -4.10
N THR A 319 11.88 10.81 -4.83
CA THR A 319 13.36 10.78 -4.75
C THR A 319 13.88 11.99 -3.99
N VAL A 320 14.65 11.74 -2.93
CA VAL A 320 15.26 12.74 -2.06
C VAL A 320 16.62 13.14 -2.60
N SER A 321 16.82 14.44 -2.84
CA SER A 321 18.09 14.92 -3.37
C SER A 321 19.24 14.84 -2.37
N SER A 322 20.41 14.42 -2.85
CA SER A 322 21.70 14.42 -2.16
C SER A 322 22.56 15.65 -2.49
N ASN A 323 22.03 16.57 -3.29
CA ASN A 323 22.76 17.77 -3.69
C ASN A 323 23.22 18.60 -2.48
N GLY A 324 24.49 19.01 -2.53
CA GLY A 324 25.14 19.80 -1.48
C GLY A 324 25.44 19.05 -0.18
N LEU A 325 25.23 17.73 -0.13
CA LEU A 325 25.57 16.94 1.05
C LEU A 325 27.06 16.59 1.07
N SER A 326 27.64 16.61 2.27
CA SER A 326 29.03 16.29 2.54
C SER A 326 29.25 14.78 2.70
N SER A 327 30.50 14.36 2.58
CA SER A 327 30.92 12.96 2.64
C SER A 327 32.10 12.80 3.58
N PHE A 328 32.19 11.63 4.21
CA PHE A 328 33.32 11.27 5.07
C PHE A 328 34.45 10.62 4.26
N ASP A 329 34.08 9.73 3.35
CA ASP A 329 34.98 9.06 2.41
C ASP A 329 34.41 9.21 0.98
N PRO A 330 35.02 8.60 -0.05
CA PRO A 330 34.55 8.77 -1.42
C PRO A 330 33.12 8.29 -1.71
N ILE A 331 32.48 7.48 -0.86
CA ILE A 331 31.17 6.84 -1.12
C ILE A 331 30.14 7.05 0.00
N HIS A 332 30.58 7.32 1.24
CA HIS A 332 29.71 7.43 2.40
C HIS A 332 29.46 8.88 2.83
N PHE A 333 28.19 9.17 3.12
CA PHE A 333 27.79 10.44 3.75
C PHE A 333 28.37 10.56 5.16
N ASP A 334 28.65 11.79 5.58
CA ASP A 334 29.02 12.07 6.97
C ASP A 334 27.79 12.27 7.88
N ALA A 335 28.03 12.49 9.17
CA ALA A 335 27.00 12.66 10.17
C ALA A 335 26.10 13.89 9.93
N ASP A 336 26.65 15.01 9.44
CA ASP A 336 25.86 16.22 9.13
C ASP A 336 24.99 16.01 7.89
N ALA A 337 25.50 15.31 6.88
CA ALA A 337 24.72 14.88 5.74
C ALA A 337 23.57 13.94 6.15
N HIS A 338 23.77 13.03 7.10
CA HIS A 338 22.69 12.18 7.64
C HIS A 338 21.61 12.98 8.40
N VAL A 339 22.01 14.02 9.14
CA VAL A 339 21.06 14.96 9.77
C VAL A 339 20.20 15.63 8.70
N GLU A 340 20.81 16.10 7.62
CA GLU A 340 20.09 16.78 6.55
C GLU A 340 19.23 15.82 5.74
N LEU A 341 19.72 14.63 5.39
CA LEU A 341 18.93 13.57 4.76
C LEU A 341 17.69 13.26 5.59
N GLY A 342 17.79 13.11 6.91
CA GLY A 342 16.64 12.80 7.76
C GLY A 342 15.53 13.85 7.66
N LYS A 343 15.89 15.14 7.51
CA LYS A 343 14.92 16.21 7.24
C LYS A 343 14.33 16.10 5.84
N ARG A 344 15.17 15.88 4.83
CA ARG A 344 14.72 15.81 3.43
C ARG A 344 13.80 14.61 3.18
N TYR A 345 14.10 13.44 3.75
CA TYR A 345 13.22 12.27 3.71
C TYR A 345 11.87 12.54 4.39
N LEU A 346 11.84 13.25 5.52
CA LEU A 346 10.57 13.63 6.16
C LEU A 346 9.75 14.58 5.27
N ASN A 347 10.40 15.57 4.67
CA ASN A 347 9.76 16.50 3.75
C ASN A 347 9.23 15.80 2.47
N ALA A 348 9.86 14.70 2.06
CA ALA A 348 9.42 13.88 0.95
C ALA A 348 8.18 13.03 1.27
N LEU A 349 7.91 12.70 2.53
CA LEU A 349 6.76 11.86 2.91
C LEU A 349 5.41 12.38 2.41
N PRO A 350 5.02 13.65 2.61
CA PRO A 350 3.78 14.19 2.03
C PRO A 350 3.81 14.22 0.50
N LEU A 351 4.96 14.46 -0.12
CA LEU A 351 5.11 14.49 -1.59
C LEU A 351 4.87 13.11 -2.20
N ALA A 352 5.48 12.07 -1.61
CA ALA A 352 5.23 10.68 -2.00
C ALA A 352 3.73 10.34 -1.84
N LYS A 353 3.08 10.72 -0.73
CA LYS A 353 1.64 10.46 -0.52
C LYS A 353 0.75 11.13 -1.58
N LEU A 354 1.13 12.30 -2.07
CA LEU A 354 0.38 13.04 -3.10
C LEU A 354 0.64 12.52 -4.51
N ASN A 355 1.76 11.83 -4.74
CA ASN A 355 2.17 11.32 -6.04
C ASN A 355 1.37 10.07 -6.50
N SER A 356 0.05 10.19 -6.58
CA SER A 356 -0.84 9.07 -6.92
C SER A 356 -0.94 8.77 -8.42
N ASN A 357 -0.54 9.71 -9.29
CA ASN A 357 -0.56 9.56 -10.73
C ASN A 357 0.65 10.28 -11.36
N PRO A 358 1.85 9.71 -11.26
CA PRO A 358 3.05 10.34 -11.79
C PRO A 358 3.06 10.35 -13.33
N LEU A 359 3.80 11.28 -13.93
CA LEU A 359 3.74 11.60 -15.37
C LEU A 359 4.05 10.40 -16.29
N GLY A 360 4.95 9.52 -15.90
CA GLY A 360 5.34 8.32 -16.65
C GLY A 360 4.48 7.09 -16.32
N TYR A 361 3.56 7.18 -15.36
CA TYR A 361 2.66 6.07 -15.04
C TYR A 361 1.46 6.03 -15.96
N ILE A 362 1.33 4.93 -16.70
CA ILE A 362 0.17 4.64 -17.53
C ILE A 362 -0.64 3.56 -16.82
N ALA A 363 -1.82 3.93 -16.31
CA ALA A 363 -2.74 2.99 -15.71
C ALA A 363 -3.24 1.98 -16.76
N VAL A 364 -3.24 0.70 -16.39
CA VAL A 364 -3.80 -0.37 -17.23
C VAL A 364 -5.32 -0.31 -17.16
N THR A 365 -5.97 -0.20 -18.33
CA THR A 365 -7.44 -0.25 -18.45
C THR A 365 -7.97 -1.66 -18.20
N PRO A 366 -9.24 -1.85 -17.84
CA PRO A 366 -9.84 -3.18 -17.76
C PRO A 366 -9.70 -3.95 -19.09
N GLY A 367 -9.32 -5.23 -19.02
CA GLY A 367 -9.06 -6.06 -20.19
C GLY A 367 -8.17 -7.26 -19.91
N GLN A 368 -7.96 -8.10 -20.94
CA GLN A 368 -7.03 -9.22 -20.91
C GLN A 368 -5.75 -8.86 -21.68
N TYR A 369 -4.59 -9.06 -21.07
CA TYR A 369 -3.30 -8.64 -21.59
C TYR A 369 -2.32 -9.80 -21.59
N LEU A 370 -1.69 -10.07 -22.75
CA LEU A 370 -0.60 -11.03 -22.82
C LEU A 370 0.61 -10.46 -22.09
N VAL A 371 1.12 -11.19 -21.10
CA VAL A 371 2.32 -10.78 -20.33
C VAL A 371 3.48 -11.75 -20.48
N LEU A 372 3.24 -12.94 -21.05
CA LEU A 372 4.28 -13.90 -21.36
C LEU A 372 3.84 -14.75 -22.55
N ASN A 373 4.71 -14.87 -23.54
CA ASN A 373 4.57 -15.84 -24.62
C ASN A 373 5.84 -16.69 -24.65
N HIS A 374 5.65 -18.00 -24.63
CA HIS A 374 6.72 -18.94 -24.89
C HIS A 374 6.24 -19.87 -26.01
N ASN A 375 6.70 -19.60 -27.22
CA ASN A 375 6.31 -20.27 -28.45
C ASN A 375 7.57 -20.70 -29.22
N GLY A 376 8.04 -21.93 -29.01
CA GLY A 376 9.21 -22.50 -29.70
C GLY A 376 10.32 -22.94 -28.74
N SER A 377 11.55 -23.06 -29.24
CA SER A 377 12.72 -23.52 -28.47
C SER A 377 13.51 -22.39 -27.78
N ALA A 378 13.05 -21.15 -27.88
CA ALA A 378 13.72 -19.98 -27.33
C ALA A 378 13.44 -19.83 -25.83
N THR A 379 14.44 -19.44 -25.04
CA THR A 379 14.39 -19.50 -23.59
C THR A 379 14.99 -18.25 -22.94
N PHE A 380 14.40 -17.73 -21.85
CA PHE A 380 15.09 -16.72 -21.01
C PHE A 380 16.23 -17.38 -20.23
N SER A 381 17.46 -16.99 -20.45
CA SER A 381 18.60 -17.58 -19.74
C SER A 381 18.66 -17.20 -18.26
N THR A 382 17.94 -16.15 -17.83
CA THR A 382 17.88 -15.68 -16.45
C THR A 382 16.53 -15.05 -16.15
N ILE A 383 16.23 -14.92 -14.86
CA ILE A 383 15.10 -14.12 -14.36
C ILE A 383 15.14 -12.66 -14.85
N PHE A 384 16.33 -12.09 -15.06
CA PHE A 384 16.51 -10.74 -15.59
C PHE A 384 16.04 -10.61 -17.05
N GLN A 385 16.26 -11.66 -17.86
CA GLN A 385 15.69 -11.69 -19.21
C GLN A 385 14.18 -11.86 -19.16
N ALA A 386 13.65 -12.62 -18.20
CA ALA A 386 12.22 -12.82 -18.02
C ALA A 386 11.49 -11.54 -17.55
N ILE A 387 12.09 -10.64 -16.76
CA ILE A 387 11.45 -9.35 -16.41
C ILE A 387 11.59 -8.27 -17.47
N ARG A 388 12.46 -8.47 -18.46
CA ARG A 388 12.81 -7.42 -19.40
C ARG A 388 11.60 -7.05 -20.24
N ASN A 389 11.25 -5.77 -20.22
CA ASN A 389 10.27 -5.18 -21.12
C ASN A 389 10.97 -4.75 -22.43
N GLY A 390 10.45 -5.14 -23.60
CA GLY A 390 11.02 -4.70 -24.90
C GLY A 390 10.84 -5.63 -26.09
N SER A 391 10.24 -6.82 -25.91
CA SER A 391 9.83 -7.74 -26.99
C SER A 391 8.45 -7.38 -27.56
N SER A 392 8.19 -7.76 -28.81
CA SER A 392 6.86 -7.68 -29.43
C SER A 392 5.98 -8.85 -28.98
N GLU A 393 4.68 -8.63 -28.83
CA GLU A 393 3.72 -9.72 -28.52
C GLU A 393 3.69 -10.83 -29.59
N SER A 394 4.14 -10.51 -30.80
CA SER A 394 4.31 -11.47 -31.90
C SER A 394 5.54 -12.36 -31.76
N ASP A 395 6.46 -12.06 -30.85
CA ASP A 395 7.72 -12.79 -30.73
C ASP A 395 7.49 -14.17 -30.12
N ASN A 396 8.31 -15.13 -30.58
CA ASN A 396 8.37 -16.49 -30.05
C ASN A 396 8.70 -16.52 -28.55
N LEU A 397 9.43 -15.52 -28.07
CA LEU A 397 9.72 -15.30 -26.67
C LEU A 397 9.37 -13.86 -26.35
N TYR A 398 8.26 -13.65 -25.65
CA TYR A 398 7.79 -12.33 -25.24
C TYR A 398 7.58 -12.28 -23.74
N SER A 399 7.98 -11.17 -23.12
CA SER A 399 7.70 -10.92 -21.72
C SER A 399 7.36 -9.46 -21.42
N ARG A 400 6.38 -9.29 -20.53
CA ARG A 400 6.09 -8.07 -19.77
C ARG A 400 5.98 -8.36 -18.27
N LEU A 401 6.71 -9.37 -17.78
CA LEU A 401 6.64 -9.74 -16.37
C LEU A 401 7.12 -8.61 -15.43
N GLY A 402 7.97 -7.67 -15.89
CA GLY A 402 8.35 -6.48 -15.12
C GLY A 402 7.22 -5.46 -14.90
N ASP A 403 6.11 -5.58 -15.63
CA ASP A 403 4.96 -4.65 -15.55
C ASP A 403 3.76 -5.23 -14.80
N ILE A 404 3.82 -6.48 -14.33
CA ILE A 404 2.63 -7.18 -13.77
C ILE A 404 2.06 -6.50 -12.53
N TRP A 405 2.89 -5.76 -11.79
CA TRP A 405 2.48 -4.94 -10.65
C TRP A 405 1.35 -3.94 -11.00
N LYS A 406 1.25 -3.50 -12.26
CA LYS A 406 0.20 -2.56 -12.73
C LYS A 406 -1.20 -3.20 -12.83
N TYR A 407 -1.27 -4.53 -12.89
CA TYR A 407 -2.48 -5.28 -13.19
C TYR A 407 -3.29 -5.68 -11.94
N LYS A 408 -2.79 -5.37 -10.74
CA LYS A 408 -3.51 -5.63 -9.49
C LYS A 408 -4.86 -4.89 -9.46
N ASN A 409 -5.95 -5.57 -9.16
CA ASN A 409 -7.28 -4.98 -9.14
C ASN A 409 -7.53 -4.17 -7.85
N ALA A 410 -8.69 -3.49 -7.77
CA ALA A 410 -9.05 -2.67 -6.61
C ALA A 410 -9.18 -3.46 -5.28
N ASP A 411 -9.46 -4.77 -5.37
CA ASP A 411 -9.55 -5.68 -4.22
C ASP A 411 -8.16 -6.18 -3.76
N GLY A 412 -7.09 -5.75 -4.44
CA GLY A 412 -5.72 -6.14 -4.13
C GLY A 412 -5.35 -7.53 -4.65
N TYR A 413 -5.98 -8.01 -5.73
CA TYR A 413 -5.65 -9.28 -6.37
C TYR A 413 -5.14 -9.09 -7.80
N TYR A 414 -4.11 -9.85 -8.15
CA TYR A 414 -3.76 -10.19 -9.51
C TYR A 414 -4.69 -11.30 -10.01
N HIS A 415 -5.10 -11.25 -11.27
CA HIS A 415 -5.87 -12.31 -11.91
C HIS A 415 -5.11 -12.79 -13.13
N PHE A 416 -4.70 -14.05 -13.08
CA PHE A 416 -3.89 -14.70 -14.10
C PHE A 416 -4.72 -15.72 -14.87
N LYS A 417 -4.39 -15.86 -16.15
CA LYS A 417 -4.87 -16.92 -17.02
C LYS A 417 -3.70 -17.50 -17.80
N LEU A 418 -3.44 -18.78 -17.60
CA LEU A 418 -2.44 -19.53 -18.32
C LEU A 418 -3.12 -20.43 -19.36
N GLU A 419 -2.63 -20.40 -20.58
CA GLU A 419 -3.04 -21.26 -21.69
C GLU A 419 -1.88 -22.16 -22.12
N ILE A 420 -2.13 -23.47 -22.22
CA ILE A 420 -1.19 -24.46 -22.75
C ILE A 420 -1.42 -24.58 -24.26
N VAL A 421 -0.58 -23.91 -25.04
CA VAL A 421 -0.68 -23.89 -26.50
C VAL A 421 -0.18 -25.21 -27.11
N ASN A 422 0.82 -25.85 -26.50
CA ASN A 422 1.30 -27.17 -26.90
C ASN A 422 1.80 -27.94 -25.67
N GLY A 423 1.19 -29.08 -25.36
CA GLY A 423 1.50 -29.84 -24.15
C GLY A 423 1.21 -31.34 -24.18
N GLY A 424 1.07 -31.95 -25.36
CA GLY A 424 0.60 -33.34 -25.46
C GLY A 424 -0.91 -33.43 -25.25
N SER A 425 -1.38 -34.33 -24.38
CA SER A 425 -2.82 -34.55 -24.13
C SER A 425 -3.52 -33.37 -23.42
N ILE A 426 -2.76 -32.40 -22.94
CA ILE A 426 -3.25 -31.20 -22.24
C ILE A 426 -3.18 -29.93 -23.09
N THR A 427 -2.92 -30.09 -24.38
CA THR A 427 -2.97 -28.98 -25.35
C THR A 427 -4.37 -28.35 -25.37
N GLY A 428 -4.44 -27.02 -25.29
CA GLY A 428 -5.69 -26.27 -25.09
C GLY A 428 -6.14 -26.18 -23.63
N GLY A 429 -5.36 -26.74 -22.69
CA GLY A 429 -5.60 -26.60 -21.25
C GLY A 429 -5.49 -25.16 -20.79
N ILE A 430 -6.41 -24.74 -19.93
CA ILE A 430 -6.48 -23.39 -19.37
C ILE A 430 -6.50 -23.50 -17.85
N PHE A 431 -5.72 -22.66 -17.19
CA PHE A 431 -5.69 -22.49 -15.74
C PHE A 431 -5.85 -21.03 -15.37
N GLU A 432 -6.88 -20.69 -14.60
CA GLU A 432 -7.16 -19.32 -14.15
C GLU A 432 -7.16 -19.24 -12.62
N TRP A 433 -6.46 -18.24 -12.08
CA TRP A 433 -6.38 -18.02 -10.64
C TRP A 433 -6.22 -16.54 -10.29
N LYS A 434 -6.59 -16.21 -9.05
CA LYS A 434 -6.29 -14.92 -8.42
C LYS A 434 -5.26 -15.09 -7.32
N GLN A 435 -4.43 -14.07 -7.11
CA GLN A 435 -3.58 -14.03 -5.91
C GLN A 435 -3.27 -12.61 -5.43
N LYS A 436 -2.99 -12.44 -4.13
CA LYS A 436 -2.70 -11.12 -3.54
C LYS A 436 -1.29 -10.63 -3.76
N PHE A 437 -0.31 -11.53 -3.69
CA PHE A 437 1.11 -11.17 -3.75
C PHE A 437 1.60 -11.19 -5.20
N ASN A 438 2.53 -10.31 -5.53
CA ASN A 438 3.28 -10.35 -6.78
C ASN A 438 4.06 -11.69 -6.84
N PRO A 439 3.72 -12.63 -7.74
CA PRO A 439 4.36 -13.94 -7.79
C PRO A 439 5.78 -13.93 -8.36
N PHE A 440 6.29 -12.78 -8.76
CA PHE A 440 7.58 -12.72 -9.43
C PHE A 440 8.74 -12.84 -8.45
N GLY A 441 9.58 -13.85 -8.65
CA GLY A 441 10.82 -14.02 -7.91
C GLY A 441 10.60 -14.14 -6.40
N LEU A 442 9.54 -14.79 -5.94
CA LEU A 442 9.33 -15.15 -4.54
C LEU A 442 9.60 -16.65 -4.36
N ARG A 443 10.16 -17.08 -3.22
CA ARG A 443 10.35 -18.50 -2.91
C ARG A 443 9.04 -19.11 -2.40
N GLU A 444 8.95 -20.43 -2.49
CA GLU A 444 7.78 -21.22 -2.06
C GLU A 444 7.32 -20.92 -0.61
N ASN A 445 8.27 -20.64 0.28
CA ASN A 445 8.00 -20.38 1.70
C ASN A 445 7.46 -18.96 1.96
N ASP A 446 7.44 -18.07 0.97
CA ASP A 446 6.94 -16.71 1.16
C ASP A 446 5.40 -16.66 1.03
N PHE A 447 4.79 -17.70 0.46
CA PHE A 447 3.34 -17.89 0.23
C PHE A 447 2.64 -18.74 1.29
N GLU A 448 3.05 -18.67 2.56
CA GLU A 448 2.47 -19.50 3.62
C GLU A 448 0.97 -19.28 3.86
N ASP A 449 0.39 -18.15 3.42
CA ASP A 449 -1.04 -17.91 3.55
C ASP A 449 -1.83 -18.46 2.34
N LYS A 450 -2.36 -19.68 2.52
CA LYS A 450 -3.23 -20.38 1.58
C LYS A 450 -4.41 -19.52 1.09
N ALA A 451 -4.90 -18.56 1.89
CA ALA A 451 -6.01 -17.69 1.55
C ALA A 451 -5.66 -16.64 0.47
N ALA A 452 -4.38 -16.47 0.18
CA ALA A 452 -3.91 -15.47 -0.76
C ALA A 452 -3.98 -15.92 -2.23
N CYS A 453 -4.30 -17.20 -2.52
CA CYS A 453 -4.43 -17.75 -3.88
C CYS A 453 -5.78 -18.44 -4.06
N ILE A 454 -6.51 -18.11 -5.13
CA ILE A 454 -7.87 -18.60 -5.40
C ILE A 454 -7.91 -19.15 -6.82
N ILE A 455 -8.17 -20.45 -6.99
CA ILE A 455 -8.41 -21.05 -8.31
C ILE A 455 -9.82 -20.65 -8.78
N LEU A 456 -9.92 -20.12 -10.00
CA LEU A 456 -11.18 -19.65 -10.56
C LEU A 456 -11.77 -20.64 -11.56
N ALA A 457 -10.93 -21.21 -12.42
CA ALA A 457 -11.34 -22.17 -13.43
C ALA A 457 -10.16 -23.02 -13.88
N ASN A 458 -10.45 -24.26 -14.29
CA ASN A 458 -9.43 -25.16 -14.81
C ASN A 458 -10.01 -26.18 -15.78
N THR A 459 -9.40 -26.34 -16.96
CA THR A 459 -9.69 -27.43 -17.91
C THR A 459 -8.61 -28.51 -17.92
N ILE A 460 -7.53 -28.29 -17.17
CA ILE A 460 -6.54 -29.29 -16.78
C ILE A 460 -7.18 -30.04 -15.60
N ASN A 461 -7.35 -31.36 -15.65
CA ASN A 461 -8.02 -32.15 -14.60
C ASN A 461 -7.20 -32.17 -13.28
N LEU A 462 -7.13 -31.03 -12.60
CA LEU A 462 -6.55 -30.90 -11.27
C LEU A 462 -7.68 -31.12 -10.27
N ASP A 463 -7.43 -31.94 -9.25
CA ASP A 463 -8.43 -32.21 -8.22
C ASP A 463 -8.73 -30.95 -7.42
N LEU A 464 -9.85 -30.28 -7.73
CA LEU A 464 -10.30 -29.07 -7.05
C LEU A 464 -10.99 -29.36 -5.70
N ASN A 465 -11.27 -30.62 -5.39
CA ASN A 465 -11.92 -30.99 -4.13
C ASN A 465 -10.94 -31.08 -2.96
N SER A 466 -9.63 -30.97 -3.22
CA SER A 466 -8.66 -30.88 -2.15
C SER A 466 -8.68 -29.49 -1.52
N PRO A 467 -8.82 -29.38 -0.18
CA PRO A 467 -8.65 -28.10 0.54
C PRO A 467 -7.22 -27.54 0.46
N THR A 468 -6.31 -28.25 -0.21
CA THR A 468 -4.93 -27.81 -0.50
C THR A 468 -4.71 -27.34 -1.94
N SER A 469 -5.70 -27.43 -2.83
CA SER A 469 -5.55 -26.98 -4.22
C SER A 469 -5.49 -25.46 -4.29
N GLN A 470 -4.32 -24.93 -4.67
CA GLN A 470 -4.04 -23.50 -4.78
C GLN A 470 -3.56 -23.14 -6.17
N GLY A 471 -3.69 -21.85 -6.53
CA GLY A 471 -3.02 -21.27 -7.69
C GLY A 471 -1.49 -21.40 -7.61
N PHE A 472 -0.79 -20.96 -8.66
CA PHE A 472 0.67 -20.96 -8.67
C PHE A 472 1.23 -20.13 -7.51
N LYS A 473 2.27 -20.65 -6.84
CA LYS A 473 2.97 -19.94 -5.77
C LYS A 473 3.99 -18.97 -6.36
N SER A 474 4.72 -19.36 -7.40
CA SER A 474 5.71 -18.48 -8.04
C SER A 474 5.64 -18.56 -9.56
N LEU A 475 5.85 -17.43 -10.22
CA LEU A 475 5.98 -17.32 -11.69
C LEU A 475 7.41 -17.45 -12.18
N VAL A 476 8.42 -17.35 -11.31
CA VAL A 476 9.80 -17.65 -11.71
C VAL A 476 10.54 -18.17 -10.50
N TYR A 477 11.05 -19.40 -10.58
CA TYR A 477 11.79 -20.03 -9.49
C TYR A 477 13.20 -20.41 -9.95
N ASP A 478 14.19 -19.87 -9.27
CA ASP A 478 15.59 -20.28 -9.36
C ASP A 478 15.89 -21.28 -8.23
N SER A 479 16.41 -22.46 -8.56
CA SER A 479 16.74 -23.49 -7.57
C SER A 479 18.19 -23.32 -7.11
N PRO A 480 18.46 -22.88 -5.88
CA PRO A 480 19.83 -22.66 -5.41
C PRO A 480 20.56 -23.97 -5.06
N ALA A 481 19.85 -25.11 -5.07
CA ALA A 481 20.42 -26.39 -4.68
C ALA A 481 21.25 -26.99 -5.82
N ASN A 482 22.56 -26.75 -5.76
CA ASN A 482 23.64 -27.33 -6.56
C ASN A 482 23.71 -26.90 -8.05
N THR A 483 24.73 -26.07 -8.31
CA THR A 483 25.47 -25.81 -9.57
C THR A 483 25.06 -26.64 -10.80
N ALA A 484 23.95 -26.25 -11.46
CA ALA A 484 23.55 -26.54 -12.86
C ALA A 484 22.02 -26.47 -13.08
N SER A 485 21.21 -26.17 -12.06
CA SER A 485 19.74 -26.25 -12.17
C SER A 485 19.16 -25.02 -12.90
N PRO A 486 18.38 -25.20 -13.99
CA PRO A 486 17.79 -24.07 -14.70
C PRO A 486 16.67 -23.39 -13.91
N THR A 487 16.37 -22.15 -14.26
CA THR A 487 15.20 -21.40 -13.76
C THR A 487 13.91 -22.12 -14.19
N THR A 488 12.81 -22.09 -13.43
CA THR A 488 11.49 -22.56 -13.87
C THR A 488 10.49 -21.43 -13.96
N LEU A 489 9.52 -21.52 -14.89
CA LEU A 489 8.62 -20.41 -15.22
C LEU A 489 7.27 -20.45 -14.47
N PHE A 490 6.94 -21.54 -13.78
CA PHE A 490 5.76 -21.63 -12.91
C PHE A 490 6.00 -22.74 -11.89
N HIS A 491 5.69 -22.52 -10.61
CA HIS A 491 5.78 -23.52 -9.56
C HIS A 491 4.57 -23.46 -8.62
N ALA A 492 3.88 -24.59 -8.44
CA ALA A 492 2.85 -24.78 -7.41
C ALA A 492 3.07 -26.09 -6.64
N ASP A 493 2.76 -26.07 -5.34
CA ASP A 493 2.95 -27.19 -4.42
C ASP A 493 1.59 -27.66 -3.86
N ASN A 494 1.30 -28.97 -3.99
CA ASN A 494 0.18 -29.64 -3.37
C ASN A 494 0.68 -30.81 -2.49
N ARG A 495 1.08 -30.52 -1.25
CA ARG A 495 1.47 -31.56 -0.29
C ARG A 495 0.27 -32.30 0.27
N THR A 496 -0.18 -33.32 -0.46
CA THR A 496 -0.63 -34.57 0.14
C THR A 496 0.33 -35.65 -0.31
N SER A 497 0.95 -36.33 0.64
CA SER A 497 2.06 -37.27 0.49
C SER A 497 1.97 -38.17 -0.75
N ASN A 498 3.09 -38.22 -1.48
CA ASN A 498 3.38 -38.93 -2.74
C ASN A 498 3.14 -38.09 -4.01
N TYR A 499 3.98 -37.05 -4.12
CA TYR A 499 4.36 -36.21 -5.27
C TYR A 499 3.26 -35.82 -6.23
N TYR A 500 3.00 -34.51 -6.40
CA TYR A 500 2.91 -33.86 -7.72
C TYR A 500 3.12 -32.34 -7.62
N TRP A 501 4.20 -31.87 -8.24
CA TRP A 501 4.59 -30.46 -8.36
C TRP A 501 4.01 -29.95 -9.68
N PHE A 502 3.28 -28.82 -9.68
CA PHE A 502 2.93 -28.17 -10.95
C PHE A 502 4.05 -27.24 -11.34
N SER A 503 5.05 -27.77 -12.06
CA SER A 503 6.10 -26.95 -12.65
C SER A 503 5.99 -26.90 -14.17
N ILE A 504 5.87 -25.69 -14.71
CA ILE A 504 5.90 -25.49 -16.16
C ILE A 504 7.34 -25.20 -16.54
N GLY A 505 8.14 -26.27 -16.48
CA GLY A 505 9.43 -26.41 -17.14
C GLY A 505 10.52 -25.41 -16.78
N LEU A 506 11.71 -25.76 -17.24
CA LEU A 506 12.95 -25.02 -17.10
C LEU A 506 13.03 -23.94 -18.20
N ILE A 507 13.60 -22.78 -17.91
CA ILE A 507 13.82 -21.71 -18.88
C ILE A 507 15.05 -22.01 -19.77
N GLN A 508 15.18 -23.25 -20.25
CA GLN A 508 16.18 -23.74 -21.21
C GLN A 508 15.56 -24.87 -22.07
N PRO A 509 16.18 -25.33 -23.17
CA PRO A 509 15.57 -26.32 -24.07
C PRO A 509 15.16 -27.63 -23.38
N PHE A 510 13.86 -27.69 -23.07
CA PHE A 510 12.92 -28.80 -22.92
C PHE A 510 13.16 -29.95 -21.92
N SER A 511 12.45 -29.89 -20.78
CA SER A 511 11.50 -30.92 -20.28
C SER A 511 10.80 -30.48 -18.97
N GLY A 512 9.62 -29.85 -19.07
CA GLY A 512 8.71 -29.61 -17.93
C GLY A 512 7.58 -30.65 -17.87
N ARG A 513 7.12 -31.02 -16.66
CA ARG A 513 6.03 -32.01 -16.48
C ARG A 513 4.91 -31.39 -15.66
N ILE A 514 3.70 -31.34 -16.22
CA ILE A 514 2.47 -31.17 -15.44
C ILE A 514 1.92 -32.58 -15.20
N PRO A 515 1.99 -33.10 -13.97
CA PRO A 515 1.40 -34.38 -13.66
C PRO A 515 -0.13 -34.26 -13.65
N ILE A 516 -0.74 -34.87 -14.66
CA ILE A 516 -2.12 -35.36 -14.59
C ILE A 516 -2.01 -36.88 -14.56
N ILE A 517 -3.11 -37.58 -14.35
CA ILE A 517 -3.27 -39.05 -14.31
C ILE A 517 -2.59 -39.81 -15.49
N GLU A 518 -2.05 -39.11 -16.50
CA GLU A 518 -1.20 -39.61 -17.58
C GLU A 518 0.25 -39.10 -17.47
N SER A 519 1.23 -40.01 -17.42
CA SER A 519 2.59 -39.76 -16.94
C SER A 519 3.60 -39.10 -17.91
N ASN A 520 3.18 -38.49 -19.03
CA ASN A 520 4.13 -38.05 -20.09
C ASN A 520 3.80 -36.72 -20.82
N ASN A 521 3.04 -35.79 -20.22
CA ASN A 521 2.78 -34.50 -20.86
C ASN A 521 3.98 -33.55 -20.78
N ILE A 522 4.53 -33.17 -21.94
CA ILE A 522 5.63 -32.22 -22.10
C ILE A 522 5.05 -30.88 -22.60
N VAL A 523 5.00 -29.87 -21.73
CA VAL A 523 4.50 -28.53 -22.07
C VAL A 523 5.55 -27.74 -22.82
N SER A 524 5.33 -27.52 -24.11
CA SER A 524 6.26 -26.81 -25.00
C SER A 524 5.92 -25.40 -25.41
N GLN A 525 4.65 -25.04 -25.33
CA GLN A 525 4.22 -23.68 -25.64
C GLN A 525 3.15 -23.24 -24.67
N ILE A 526 3.26 -22.00 -24.20
CA ILE A 526 2.31 -21.41 -23.25
C ILE A 526 2.09 -19.93 -23.55
N LYS A 527 0.96 -19.42 -23.08
CA LYS A 527 0.68 -18.00 -22.96
C LYS A 527 0.18 -17.69 -21.56
N LEU A 528 0.75 -16.65 -20.94
CA LEU A 528 0.24 -16.11 -19.68
C LEU A 528 -0.41 -14.75 -19.93
N TYR A 529 -1.61 -14.60 -19.40
CA TYR A 529 -2.37 -13.38 -19.45
C TYR A 529 -2.62 -12.81 -18.06
N MET A 530 -2.64 -11.48 -17.97
CA MET A 530 -3.21 -10.73 -16.85
C MET A 530 -4.60 -10.25 -17.22
N ILE A 531 -5.56 -10.43 -16.33
CA ILE A 531 -6.93 -9.94 -16.49
C ILE A 531 -7.14 -8.78 -15.51
N LYS A 532 -7.17 -7.55 -16.04
CA LYS A 532 -7.55 -6.37 -15.28
C LYS A 532 -9.08 -6.26 -15.29
N GLN A 533 -9.69 -6.36 -14.11
CA GLN A 533 -11.14 -6.20 -13.93
C GLN A 533 -11.53 -4.74 -13.78
#